data_AF-A0A7J7UGU5-F1
#
_entry.id   AF-A0A7J7UGU5-F1
#
_cell.length_a   1.000
_cell.length_b   1.000
_cell.length_c   1.000
_cell.angle_alpha   90.00
_cell.angle_beta   90.00
_cell.angle_gamma   90.00
#
_symmetry.space_group_name_H-M   'P 1'
#
loop_
_entity.id
_entity.type
_entity.pdbx_description
1 polymer ?
#
loop_
_entity_poly.entity_id
_entity_poly.type
_entity_poly.pdbx_seq_one_letter_code
_entity_poly.pdbx_strand_id
1 'polypeptide(L)'
;MPREDRATWKSNYFLKIIQLLDDYPKCFIVGADNVGSKQMQQIRMSLRGKAVVLMGKNTMMRKAIRGHLENNPALEKLLPHIRGNVGFVFTKEDLTEIRDMLLANKVPAAARAGAIAPCEVTVPAQNTGLGPEKTSFFQALGITTKISRGTIEILQVFDNGSIYNPEVLDITEETLHSRFLEGVRNVASVCLQIGYPTVASVPHSIINGYKRVLALSVETEYTFPLAEKVKAFLADPSAFVAAAPAAAATTAAPAAAAPAKVEAKEESEESDEDMGFGLFD
;
A
#
# COMPACT_ATOMS: atom_id res chain seq x y z
N MET A 1 0.33 -27.41 -33.31
CA MET A 1 -0.78 -26.86 -34.12
C MET A 1 -0.21 -26.40 -35.45
N PRO A 2 -0.84 -26.71 -36.59
CA PRO A 2 -0.51 -26.07 -37.88
C PRO A 2 -0.69 -24.55 -37.79
N ARG A 3 -0.05 -23.79 -38.70
CA ARG A 3 -0.39 -22.39 -38.90
C ARG A 3 -1.73 -22.32 -39.62
N GLU A 4 -2.79 -21.94 -38.89
CA GLU A 4 -4.06 -21.55 -39.51
C GLU A 4 -3.85 -20.42 -40.52
N ASP A 5 -4.66 -20.40 -41.57
CA ASP A 5 -4.64 -19.33 -42.56
C ASP A 5 -4.91 -17.96 -41.93
N ARG A 6 -4.20 -16.94 -42.43
CA ARG A 6 -4.30 -15.57 -41.92
C ARG A 6 -5.71 -14.98 -42.07
N ALA A 7 -6.56 -15.57 -42.90
CA ALA A 7 -7.98 -15.21 -43.02
C ALA A 7 -8.82 -15.86 -41.91
N THR A 8 -8.76 -17.17 -41.73
CA THR A 8 -9.55 -17.92 -40.73
C THR A 8 -9.14 -17.54 -39.30
N TRP A 9 -7.85 -17.37 -39.03
CA TRP A 9 -7.38 -16.86 -37.75
C TRP A 9 -7.97 -15.49 -37.40
N LYS A 10 -8.13 -14.60 -38.39
CA LYS A 10 -8.75 -13.28 -38.18
C LYS A 10 -10.24 -13.37 -37.90
N SER A 11 -11.00 -14.20 -38.61
CA SER A 11 -12.43 -14.39 -38.34
C SER A 11 -12.64 -15.01 -36.96
N ASN A 12 -11.85 -16.03 -36.61
CA ASN A 12 -11.89 -16.67 -35.29
C ASN A 12 -11.58 -15.66 -34.18
N TYR A 13 -10.62 -14.75 -34.39
CA TYR A 13 -10.31 -13.67 -33.46
C TYR A 13 -11.42 -12.61 -33.36
N PHE A 14 -12.09 -12.25 -34.45
CA PHE A 14 -13.26 -11.36 -34.43
C PHE A 14 -14.43 -11.97 -33.65
N LEU A 15 -14.81 -13.21 -33.96
CA LEU A 15 -15.87 -13.94 -33.26
C LEU A 15 -15.58 -14.06 -31.76
N LYS A 16 -14.32 -14.30 -31.39
CA LYS A 16 -13.90 -14.36 -29.98
C LYS A 16 -13.96 -13.01 -29.25
N ILE A 17 -13.69 -11.88 -29.92
CA ILE A 17 -13.93 -10.55 -29.33
C ILE A 17 -15.42 -10.33 -29.12
N ILE A 18 -16.23 -10.62 -30.13
CA ILE A 18 -17.68 -10.43 -30.14
C ILE A 18 -18.30 -11.20 -28.97
N GLN A 19 -18.03 -12.50 -28.88
CA GLN A 19 -18.48 -13.34 -27.77
C GLN A 19 -18.06 -12.76 -26.41
N LEU A 20 -16.81 -12.28 -26.24
CA LEU A 20 -16.35 -11.72 -24.96
C LEU A 20 -16.95 -10.34 -24.63
N LEU A 21 -17.40 -9.56 -25.61
CA LEU A 21 -18.14 -8.31 -25.40
C LEU A 21 -19.59 -8.56 -24.98
N ASP A 22 -20.20 -9.62 -25.52
CA ASP A 22 -21.59 -9.98 -25.23
C ASP A 22 -21.69 -10.82 -23.93
N ASP A 23 -20.72 -11.70 -23.63
CA ASP A 23 -20.66 -12.54 -22.43
C ASP A 23 -20.36 -11.74 -21.14
N TYR A 24 -19.64 -10.61 -21.21
CA TYR A 24 -19.07 -9.92 -20.04
C TYR A 24 -19.44 -8.42 -19.99
N PRO A 25 -20.21 -7.96 -18.98
CA PRO A 25 -20.70 -6.58 -18.92
C PRO A 25 -19.64 -5.55 -18.48
N LYS A 26 -18.51 -5.99 -17.93
CA LYS A 26 -17.43 -5.14 -17.42
C LYS A 26 -16.12 -5.46 -18.14
N CYS A 27 -15.35 -4.44 -18.51
CA CYS A 27 -14.03 -4.61 -19.12
C CYS A 27 -13.03 -3.56 -18.63
N PHE A 28 -11.78 -3.99 -18.43
CA PHE A 28 -10.63 -3.09 -18.23
C PHE A 28 -9.83 -2.94 -19.52
N ILE A 29 -9.27 -1.75 -19.71
CA ILE A 29 -8.18 -1.47 -20.66
C ILE A 29 -6.87 -1.49 -19.85
N VAL A 30 -5.94 -2.37 -20.22
CA VAL A 30 -4.67 -2.57 -19.49
C VAL A 30 -3.48 -2.33 -20.41
N GLY A 31 -2.57 -1.44 -20.02
CA GLY A 31 -1.28 -1.24 -20.68
C GLY A 31 -0.29 -2.34 -20.32
N ALA A 32 0.44 -2.85 -21.31
CA ALA A 32 1.27 -4.05 -21.19
C ALA A 32 2.74 -3.83 -21.62
N ASP A 33 3.21 -2.59 -21.71
CA ASP A 33 4.47 -2.22 -22.38
C ASP A 33 5.72 -2.87 -21.76
N ASN A 34 5.79 -2.98 -20.42
CA ASN A 34 6.95 -3.54 -19.72
C ASN A 34 6.76 -4.98 -19.18
N VAL A 35 5.62 -5.61 -19.45
CA VAL A 35 5.21 -6.87 -18.80
C VAL A 35 5.86 -8.10 -19.45
N GLY A 36 6.50 -8.95 -18.64
CA GLY A 36 7.16 -10.17 -19.14
C GLY A 36 6.19 -11.29 -19.50
N SER A 37 6.54 -12.14 -20.48
CA SER A 37 5.69 -13.26 -20.93
C SER A 37 5.26 -14.21 -19.80
N LYS A 38 6.16 -14.49 -18.84
CA LYS A 38 5.87 -15.34 -17.68
C LYS A 38 4.96 -14.64 -16.66
N GLN A 39 5.12 -13.32 -16.46
CA GLN A 39 4.20 -12.51 -15.66
C GLN A 39 2.80 -12.48 -16.29
N MET A 40 2.70 -12.31 -17.62
CA MET A 40 1.43 -12.44 -18.35
C MET A 40 0.84 -13.87 -18.31
N GLN A 41 1.63 -14.90 -18.02
CA GLN A 41 1.11 -16.25 -17.76
C GLN A 41 0.59 -16.37 -16.32
N GLN A 42 1.33 -15.87 -15.33
CA GLN A 42 0.91 -15.84 -13.92
C GLN A 42 -0.38 -15.05 -13.72
N ILE A 43 -0.49 -13.85 -14.31
CA ILE A 43 -1.73 -13.04 -14.31
C ILE A 43 -2.89 -13.80 -14.96
N ARG A 44 -2.66 -14.59 -16.02
CA ARG A 44 -3.68 -15.45 -16.65
C ARG A 44 -3.92 -16.78 -15.91
N MET A 45 -3.22 -17.04 -14.81
CA MET A 45 -3.50 -18.15 -13.90
C MET A 45 -4.25 -17.65 -12.66
N SER A 46 -3.84 -16.53 -12.05
CA SER A 46 -4.55 -15.93 -10.92
C SER A 46 -5.94 -15.40 -11.28
N LEU A 47 -6.15 -14.94 -12.52
CA LEU A 47 -7.46 -14.48 -13.00
C LEU A 47 -8.41 -15.60 -13.48
N ARG A 48 -8.02 -16.89 -13.43
CA ARG A 48 -8.89 -17.98 -13.90
C ARG A 48 -10.19 -18.04 -13.11
N GLY A 49 -11.30 -18.33 -13.79
CA GLY A 49 -12.66 -18.30 -13.23
C GLY A 49 -13.24 -16.88 -13.12
N LYS A 50 -12.46 -15.92 -12.59
CA LYS A 50 -12.89 -14.54 -12.35
C LYS A 50 -12.90 -13.65 -13.60
N ALA A 51 -11.88 -13.77 -14.47
CA ALA A 51 -11.67 -12.84 -15.58
C ALA A 51 -10.94 -13.45 -16.80
N VAL A 52 -11.19 -12.89 -18.00
CA VAL A 52 -10.56 -13.32 -19.25
C VAL A 52 -9.68 -12.22 -19.85
N VAL A 53 -8.38 -12.46 -19.92
CA VAL A 53 -7.40 -11.54 -20.53
C VAL A 53 -7.27 -11.79 -22.03
N LEU A 54 -7.52 -10.77 -22.84
CA LEU A 54 -7.38 -10.80 -24.30
C LEU A 54 -6.39 -9.72 -24.77
N MET A 55 -5.29 -10.15 -25.40
CA MET A 55 -4.36 -9.26 -26.13
C MET A 55 -4.65 -9.29 -27.63
N GLY A 56 -4.35 -8.21 -28.35
CA GLY A 56 -4.32 -8.24 -29.81
C GLY A 56 -4.01 -6.90 -30.47
N LYS A 57 -4.15 -6.85 -31.80
CA LYS A 57 -3.73 -5.67 -32.58
C LYS A 57 -4.79 -4.57 -32.52
N ASN A 58 -4.39 -3.38 -32.08
CA ASN A 58 -5.26 -2.19 -31.92
C ASN A 58 -6.19 -1.92 -33.11
N THR A 59 -5.74 -2.11 -34.35
CA THR A 59 -6.57 -1.92 -35.57
C THR A 59 -7.65 -2.99 -35.75
N MET A 60 -7.40 -4.24 -35.31
CA MET A 60 -8.40 -5.32 -35.32
C MET A 60 -9.45 -5.07 -34.23
N MET A 61 -8.99 -4.79 -33.00
CA MET A 61 -9.87 -4.53 -31.86
C MET A 61 -10.78 -3.32 -32.12
N ARG A 62 -10.22 -2.21 -32.63
CA ARG A 62 -10.98 -1.02 -33.02
C ARG A 62 -12.00 -1.29 -34.14
N LYS A 63 -11.74 -2.24 -35.05
CA LYS A 63 -12.74 -2.64 -36.07
C LYS A 63 -13.84 -3.50 -35.47
N ALA A 64 -13.51 -4.42 -34.56
CA ALA A 64 -14.49 -5.28 -33.89
C ALA A 64 -15.49 -4.45 -33.07
N ILE A 65 -14.97 -3.55 -32.23
CA ILE A 65 -15.76 -2.69 -31.34
C ILE A 65 -16.65 -1.73 -32.14
N ARG A 66 -16.17 -1.19 -33.28
CA ARG A 66 -16.99 -0.40 -34.21
C ARG A 66 -18.10 -1.21 -34.88
N GLY A 67 -17.94 -2.52 -35.06
CA GLY A 67 -18.97 -3.41 -35.60
C GLY A 67 -20.06 -3.78 -34.59
N HIS A 68 -19.79 -3.68 -33.28
CA HIS A 68 -20.77 -3.91 -32.20
C HIS A 68 -21.35 -2.61 -31.61
N LEU A 69 -21.06 -1.46 -32.22
CA LEU A 69 -21.51 -0.15 -31.74
C LEU A 69 -23.05 0.00 -31.80
N GLU A 70 -23.70 -0.69 -32.73
CA GLU A 70 -25.17 -0.77 -32.85
C GLU A 70 -25.83 -1.45 -31.64
N ASN A 71 -25.17 -2.46 -31.06
CA ASN A 71 -25.67 -3.17 -29.86
C ASN A 71 -25.37 -2.40 -28.56
N ASN A 72 -24.28 -1.63 -28.50
CA ASN A 72 -23.89 -0.88 -27.31
C ASN A 72 -23.12 0.42 -27.66
N PRO A 73 -23.77 1.60 -27.62
CA PRO A 73 -23.12 2.87 -27.97
C PRO A 73 -22.07 3.32 -26.94
N ALA A 74 -22.07 2.79 -25.72
CA ALA A 74 -21.05 3.15 -24.72
C ALA A 74 -19.63 2.74 -25.15
N LEU A 75 -19.52 1.75 -26.05
CA LEU A 75 -18.28 1.25 -26.63
C LEU A 75 -17.48 2.32 -27.39
N GLU A 76 -18.11 3.39 -27.90
CA GLU A 76 -17.40 4.47 -28.58
C GLU A 76 -16.37 5.16 -27.66
N LYS A 77 -16.68 5.27 -26.36
CA LYS A 77 -15.81 5.87 -25.34
C LYS A 77 -14.49 5.09 -25.13
N LEU A 78 -14.43 3.82 -25.57
CA LEU A 78 -13.22 3.00 -25.50
C LEU A 78 -12.25 3.31 -26.67
N LEU A 79 -12.75 3.77 -27.82
CA LEU A 79 -11.94 3.94 -29.04
C LEU A 79 -10.74 4.91 -28.89
N PRO A 80 -10.83 6.04 -28.15
CA PRO A 80 -9.69 6.94 -27.92
C PRO A 80 -8.57 6.31 -27.09
N HIS A 81 -8.92 5.39 -26.18
CA HIS A 81 -8.03 4.80 -25.18
C HIS A 81 -7.21 3.62 -25.71
N ILE A 82 -7.58 3.03 -26.85
CA ILE A 82 -6.83 1.94 -27.49
C ILE A 82 -5.60 2.51 -28.23
N ARG A 83 -4.54 2.84 -27.47
CA ARG A 83 -3.23 3.36 -27.93
C ARG A 83 -2.10 2.73 -27.10
N GLY A 84 -0.92 2.51 -27.67
CA GLY A 84 0.18 1.78 -27.01
C GLY A 84 0.00 0.26 -27.08
N ASN A 85 0.74 -0.50 -26.25
CA ASN A 85 0.58 -1.95 -26.12
C ASN A 85 -0.57 -2.27 -25.14
N VAL A 86 -1.76 -2.58 -25.66
CA VAL A 86 -3.00 -2.65 -24.88
C VAL A 86 -3.65 -4.04 -24.95
N GLY A 87 -4.15 -4.50 -23.80
CA GLY A 87 -5.05 -5.64 -23.66
C GLY A 87 -6.39 -5.25 -23.05
N PHE A 88 -7.36 -6.14 -23.23
CA PHE A 88 -8.62 -6.13 -22.49
C PHE A 88 -8.62 -7.20 -21.40
N VAL A 89 -9.28 -6.91 -20.27
CA VAL A 89 -9.62 -7.91 -19.25
C VAL A 89 -11.13 -7.87 -19.03
N PHE A 90 -11.83 -8.94 -19.41
CA PHE A 90 -13.29 -9.06 -19.35
C PHE A 90 -13.71 -9.73 -18.04
N THR A 91 -14.68 -9.15 -17.32
CA THR A 91 -15.05 -9.58 -15.96
C THR A 91 -16.56 -9.53 -15.72
N LYS A 92 -17.04 -10.31 -14.74
CA LYS A 92 -18.43 -10.25 -14.23
C LYS A 92 -18.47 -9.71 -12.80
N GLU A 93 -17.49 -10.10 -11.99
CA GLU A 93 -17.21 -9.59 -10.65
C GLU A 93 -16.80 -8.09 -10.64
N ASP A 94 -16.55 -7.53 -9.45
CA ASP A 94 -16.42 -6.09 -9.27
C ASP A 94 -15.03 -5.48 -9.53
N LEU A 95 -15.07 -4.21 -9.94
CA LEU A 95 -13.92 -3.50 -10.48
C LEU A 95 -12.82 -3.26 -9.43
N THR A 96 -13.18 -3.19 -8.15
CA THR A 96 -12.23 -3.07 -7.04
C THR A 96 -11.41 -4.35 -6.88
N GLU A 97 -12.06 -5.50 -6.68
CA GLU A 97 -11.39 -6.81 -6.50
C GLU A 97 -10.39 -7.09 -7.63
N ILE A 98 -10.82 -6.94 -8.90
CA ILE A 98 -9.95 -7.22 -10.04
C ILE A 98 -8.81 -6.19 -10.17
N ARG A 99 -9.05 -4.90 -9.86
CA ARG A 99 -7.99 -3.89 -9.82
C ARG A 99 -6.94 -4.27 -8.78
N ASP A 100 -7.38 -4.69 -7.60
CA ASP A 100 -6.48 -4.94 -6.47
C ASP A 100 -5.72 -6.27 -6.69
N MET A 101 -6.35 -7.29 -7.29
CA MET A 101 -5.65 -8.49 -7.79
C MET A 101 -4.63 -8.18 -8.89
N LEU A 102 -4.93 -7.26 -9.81
CA LEU A 102 -3.98 -6.83 -10.85
C LEU A 102 -2.80 -6.05 -10.25
N LEU A 103 -3.04 -5.21 -9.25
CA LEU A 103 -1.99 -4.45 -8.55
C LEU A 103 -1.13 -5.35 -7.65
N ALA A 104 -1.71 -6.32 -6.94
CA ALA A 104 -0.98 -7.29 -6.13
C ALA A 104 -0.04 -8.17 -6.96
N ASN A 105 -0.38 -8.44 -8.23
CA ASN A 105 0.47 -9.19 -9.17
C ASN A 105 1.50 -8.32 -9.94
N LYS A 106 1.80 -7.11 -9.43
CA LYS A 106 2.86 -6.23 -9.94
C LYS A 106 4.24 -6.75 -9.52
N VAL A 107 4.87 -7.54 -10.39
CA VAL A 107 6.26 -8.00 -10.20
C VAL A 107 7.23 -6.79 -10.21
N PRO A 108 8.09 -6.61 -9.20
CA PRO A 108 9.18 -5.64 -9.26
C PRO A 108 10.21 -6.11 -10.30
N ALA A 109 10.49 -5.27 -11.29
CA ALA A 109 11.45 -5.55 -12.35
C ALA A 109 12.62 -4.56 -12.27
N ALA A 110 13.84 -5.06 -12.41
CA ALA A 110 15.03 -4.20 -12.52
C ALA A 110 14.93 -3.28 -13.74
N ALA A 111 15.48 -2.06 -13.61
CA ALA A 111 15.54 -1.10 -14.69
C ALA A 111 16.29 -1.68 -15.90
N ARG A 112 15.76 -1.45 -17.11
CA ARG A 112 16.39 -1.88 -18.37
C ARG A 112 17.15 -0.72 -18.99
N ALA A 113 18.36 -0.99 -19.50
CA ALA A 113 19.13 0.00 -20.23
C ALA A 113 18.31 0.58 -21.41
N GLY A 114 18.30 1.91 -21.54
CA GLY A 114 17.52 2.62 -22.56
C GLY A 114 16.02 2.78 -22.27
N ALA A 115 15.50 2.26 -21.14
CA ALA A 115 14.14 2.58 -20.71
C ALA A 115 14.10 3.91 -19.94
N ILE A 116 13.02 4.68 -20.12
CA ILE A 116 12.74 5.86 -19.29
C ILE A 116 12.35 5.38 -17.89
N ALA A 117 12.97 5.96 -16.86
CA ALA A 117 12.64 5.66 -15.46
C ALA A 117 11.23 6.19 -15.12
N PRO A 118 10.28 5.35 -14.66
CA PRO A 118 8.92 5.77 -14.33
C PRO A 118 8.79 6.29 -12.88
N CYS A 119 9.82 6.04 -12.06
CA CYS A 119 9.98 6.51 -10.69
C CYS A 119 11.45 6.90 -10.52
N GLU A 120 11.76 7.68 -9.48
CA GLU A 120 13.14 7.99 -9.11
C GLU A 120 13.92 6.72 -8.71
N VAL A 121 15.25 6.74 -8.93
CA VAL A 121 16.16 5.62 -8.69
C VAL A 121 17.27 6.08 -7.77
N THR A 122 17.07 5.92 -6.47
CA THR A 122 18.09 6.17 -5.44
C THR A 122 19.00 4.95 -5.26
N VAL A 123 20.21 5.18 -4.75
CA VAL A 123 21.19 4.12 -4.43
C VAL A 123 21.64 4.31 -2.98
N PRO A 124 21.44 3.33 -2.08
CA PRO A 124 21.79 3.48 -0.67
C PRO A 124 23.31 3.47 -0.44
N ALA A 125 23.76 4.21 0.57
CA ALA A 125 25.14 4.20 1.03
C ALA A 125 25.43 2.88 1.77
N GLN A 126 26.08 1.92 1.08
CA GLN A 126 26.32 0.57 1.57
C GLN A 126 27.57 -0.05 0.93
N ASN A 127 28.16 -1.07 1.57
CA ASN A 127 29.20 -1.90 0.96
C ASN A 127 28.60 -2.80 -0.14
N THR A 128 29.13 -2.71 -1.36
CA THR A 128 28.63 -3.42 -2.54
C THR A 128 29.08 -4.87 -2.64
N GLY A 129 30.07 -5.29 -1.84
CA GLY A 129 30.73 -6.60 -1.97
C GLY A 129 31.57 -6.78 -3.25
N LEU A 130 31.67 -5.75 -4.11
CA LEU A 130 32.46 -5.80 -5.34
C LEU A 130 33.94 -5.46 -5.07
N GLY A 131 34.83 -6.17 -5.75
CA GLY A 131 36.26 -5.86 -5.77
C GLY A 131 36.57 -4.55 -6.53
N PRO A 132 37.77 -3.97 -6.32
CA PRO A 132 38.09 -2.58 -6.70
C PRO A 132 38.14 -2.34 -8.21
N GLU A 133 38.27 -3.39 -9.01
CA GLU A 133 38.29 -3.37 -10.50
C GLU A 133 37.12 -2.59 -11.11
N LYS A 134 35.96 -2.56 -10.44
CA LYS A 134 34.72 -1.99 -10.98
C LYS A 134 34.40 -0.57 -10.51
N THR A 135 35.32 0.07 -9.77
CA THR A 135 35.18 1.46 -9.29
C THR A 135 34.90 2.46 -10.40
N SER A 136 35.54 2.29 -11.57
CA SER A 136 35.37 3.15 -12.75
C SER A 136 33.92 3.21 -13.26
N PHE A 137 33.15 2.13 -13.15
CA PHE A 137 31.74 2.12 -13.58
C PHE A 137 30.86 3.00 -12.69
N PHE A 138 31.09 3.01 -11.37
CA PHE A 138 30.35 3.89 -10.46
C PHE A 138 30.73 5.36 -10.67
N GLN A 139 32.02 5.65 -10.87
CA GLN A 139 32.51 7.00 -11.19
C GLN A 139 31.93 7.51 -12.52
N ALA A 140 31.83 6.66 -13.55
CA ALA A 140 31.23 7.02 -14.84
C ALA A 140 29.70 7.30 -14.75
N LEU A 141 29.04 6.82 -13.71
CA LEU A 141 27.64 7.10 -13.38
C LEU A 141 27.48 8.28 -12.39
N GLY A 142 28.58 8.93 -11.98
CA GLY A 142 28.57 10.04 -11.01
C GLY A 142 28.43 9.61 -9.55
N ILE A 143 28.47 8.31 -9.24
CA ILE A 143 28.26 7.77 -7.89
C ILE A 143 29.58 7.84 -7.09
N THR A 144 29.56 8.46 -5.91
CA THR A 144 30.74 8.64 -5.05
C THR A 144 31.05 7.40 -4.22
N THR A 145 32.09 6.67 -4.62
CA THR A 145 32.52 5.42 -3.97
C THR A 145 33.93 5.48 -3.42
N LYS A 146 34.18 4.79 -2.31
CA LYS A 146 35.50 4.63 -1.69
C LYS A 146 35.86 3.14 -1.60
N ILE A 147 37.16 2.82 -1.68
CA ILE A 147 37.65 1.46 -1.44
C ILE A 147 37.93 1.31 0.06
N SER A 148 37.23 0.38 0.70
CA SER A 148 37.41 0.02 2.12
C SER A 148 37.64 -1.48 2.22
N ARG A 149 38.71 -1.89 2.91
CA ARG A 149 39.05 -3.32 3.18
C ARG A 149 39.08 -4.22 1.93
N GLY A 150 39.35 -3.66 0.75
CA GLY A 150 39.38 -4.39 -0.54
C GLY A 150 38.03 -4.46 -1.27
N THR A 151 36.98 -3.85 -0.72
CA THR A 151 35.63 -3.77 -1.31
C THR A 151 35.21 -2.34 -1.62
N ILE A 152 34.29 -2.14 -2.56
CA ILE A 152 33.74 -0.83 -2.92
C ILE A 152 32.55 -0.48 -2.00
N GLU A 153 32.66 0.63 -1.29
CA GLU A 153 31.61 1.23 -0.45
C GLU A 153 31.07 2.52 -1.09
N ILE A 154 29.75 2.65 -1.13
CA ILE A 154 29.05 3.88 -1.55
C ILE A 154 28.92 4.77 -0.31
N LEU A 155 29.42 6.00 -0.36
CA LEU A 155 29.51 6.85 0.84
C LEU A 155 28.27 7.73 1.07
N GLN A 156 27.64 8.19 0.00
CA GLN A 156 26.60 9.22 0.03
C GLN A 156 25.52 8.90 -0.99
N VAL A 157 24.29 9.30 -0.68
CA VAL A 157 23.13 9.13 -1.56
C VAL A 157 22.96 10.40 -2.40
N PHE A 158 22.90 10.24 -3.71
CA PHE A 158 22.62 11.33 -4.64
C PHE A 158 21.13 11.34 -5.01
N ASP A 159 20.49 12.48 -4.83
CA ASP A 159 19.06 12.70 -5.04
C ASP A 159 18.87 14.14 -5.58
N ASN A 160 18.22 14.25 -6.75
CA ASN A 160 17.87 15.50 -7.44
C ASN A 160 18.96 16.61 -7.49
N GLY A 161 20.24 16.24 -7.61
CA GLY A 161 21.35 17.21 -7.68
C GLY A 161 21.98 17.56 -6.33
N SER A 162 21.51 16.96 -5.24
CA SER A 162 22.02 17.13 -3.89
C SER A 162 22.65 15.83 -3.36
N ILE A 163 23.54 15.97 -2.36
CA ILE A 163 24.35 14.87 -1.81
C ILE A 163 24.01 14.73 -0.33
N TYR A 164 23.39 13.62 0.03
CA TYR A 164 22.97 13.31 1.40
C TYR A 164 23.95 12.35 2.09
N ASN A 165 24.32 12.68 3.33
CA ASN A 165 24.92 11.73 4.25
C ASN A 165 23.82 10.78 4.78
N PRO A 166 24.15 9.51 5.10
CA PRO A 166 23.15 8.50 5.50
C PRO A 166 22.28 8.93 6.69
N GLU A 167 22.86 9.61 7.69
CA GLU A 167 22.17 10.11 8.89
C GLU A 167 20.94 11.01 8.60
N VAL A 168 20.86 11.61 7.41
CA VAL A 168 19.74 12.46 6.98
C VAL A 168 18.55 11.62 6.48
N LEU A 169 18.82 10.40 6.00
CA LEU A 169 17.83 9.46 5.47
C LEU A 169 17.27 8.53 6.55
N ASP A 170 17.99 8.35 7.66
CA ASP A 170 17.53 7.59 8.85
C ASP A 170 16.41 8.33 9.64
N ILE A 171 16.00 9.52 9.21
CA ILE A 171 14.92 10.30 9.81
C ILE A 171 13.55 9.71 9.41
N THR A 172 13.03 8.79 10.24
CA THR A 172 11.70 8.21 10.01
C THR A 172 10.57 9.24 10.19
N GLU A 173 9.45 9.03 9.51
CA GLU A 173 8.26 9.90 9.59
C GLU A 173 7.71 10.03 11.02
N GLU A 174 7.91 9.01 11.88
CA GLU A 174 7.59 9.04 13.30
C GLU A 174 8.46 10.02 14.10
N THR A 175 9.74 10.16 13.75
CA THR A 175 10.64 11.16 14.36
C THR A 175 10.29 12.59 13.94
N LEU A 176 9.74 12.77 12.73
CA LEU A 176 9.20 14.07 12.28
C LEU A 176 7.92 14.42 13.04
N HIS A 177 6.97 13.49 13.15
CA HIS A 177 5.72 13.69 13.87
C HIS A 177 5.95 13.99 15.36
N SER A 178 6.83 13.24 16.04
CA SER A 178 7.14 13.48 17.46
C SER A 178 7.79 14.86 17.69
N ARG A 179 8.80 15.23 16.89
CA ARG A 179 9.45 16.56 16.97
C ARG A 179 8.49 17.70 16.63
N PHE A 180 7.58 17.53 15.67
CA PHE A 180 6.56 18.52 15.35
C PHE A 180 5.58 18.71 16.52
N LEU A 181 5.07 17.63 17.11
CA LEU A 181 4.20 17.68 18.29
C LEU A 181 4.90 18.28 19.52
N GLU A 182 6.20 18.04 19.69
CA GLU A 182 7.02 18.70 20.71
C GLU A 182 7.13 20.21 20.47
N GLY A 183 7.39 20.63 19.24
CA GLY A 183 7.36 22.05 18.84
C GLY A 183 6.01 22.72 19.14
N VAL A 184 4.90 22.07 18.79
CA VAL A 184 3.54 22.56 19.08
C VAL A 184 3.28 22.65 20.60
N ARG A 185 3.73 21.67 21.39
CA ARG A 185 3.63 21.70 22.86
C ARG A 185 4.44 22.85 23.47
N ASN A 186 5.65 23.11 22.96
CA ASN A 186 6.52 24.17 23.44
C ASN A 186 5.98 25.57 23.09
N VAL A 187 5.39 25.75 21.90
CA VAL A 187 4.67 27.00 21.57
C VAL A 187 3.42 27.16 22.47
N ALA A 188 2.65 26.09 22.68
CA ALA A 188 1.45 26.15 23.52
C ALA A 188 1.78 26.47 24.99
N SER A 189 2.83 25.87 25.57
CA SER A 189 3.24 26.14 26.95
C SER A 189 3.73 27.57 27.15
N VAL A 190 4.51 28.11 26.21
CA VAL A 190 4.94 29.52 26.23
C VAL A 190 3.75 30.48 26.11
N CYS A 191 2.81 30.24 25.19
CA CYS A 191 1.60 31.06 25.08
C CYS A 191 0.74 31.01 26.35
N LEU A 192 0.65 29.86 27.03
CA LEU A 192 -0.06 29.71 28.31
C LEU A 192 0.64 30.45 29.46
N GLN A 193 1.97 30.44 29.52
CA GLN A 193 2.74 31.15 30.55
C GLN A 193 2.68 32.67 30.38
N ILE A 194 2.74 33.17 29.15
CA ILE A 194 2.60 34.60 28.82
C ILE A 194 1.13 35.07 28.97
N GLY A 195 0.17 34.15 29.00
CA GLY A 195 -1.26 34.46 29.07
C GLY A 195 -1.85 34.96 27.76
N TYR A 196 -1.14 34.80 26.63
CA TYR A 196 -1.57 35.28 25.33
C TYR A 196 -2.42 34.23 24.59
N PRO A 197 -3.69 34.53 24.24
CA PRO A 197 -4.58 33.57 23.59
C PRO A 197 -4.19 33.39 22.12
N THR A 198 -3.73 32.19 21.79
CA THR A 198 -3.50 31.71 20.41
C THR A 198 -4.38 30.49 20.15
N VAL A 199 -4.56 30.11 18.89
CA VAL A 199 -5.42 28.96 18.51
C VAL A 199 -4.99 27.67 19.22
N ALA A 200 -3.70 27.49 19.52
CA ALA A 200 -3.18 26.37 20.29
C ALA A 200 -3.36 26.50 21.82
N SER A 201 -3.27 27.71 22.39
CA SER A 201 -3.37 27.91 23.84
C SER A 201 -4.82 27.99 24.35
N VAL A 202 -5.77 28.54 23.57
CA VAL A 202 -7.17 28.74 24.00
C VAL A 202 -7.85 27.47 24.56
N PRO A 203 -7.79 26.28 23.92
CA PRO A 203 -8.38 25.07 24.49
C PRO A 203 -7.76 24.69 25.84
N HIS A 204 -6.44 24.80 25.94
CA HIS A 204 -5.69 24.49 27.15
C HIS A 204 -5.96 25.49 28.29
N SER A 205 -6.13 26.79 27.98
CA SER A 205 -6.53 27.81 28.95
C SER A 205 -7.88 27.51 29.59
N ILE A 206 -8.87 27.15 28.76
CA ILE A 206 -10.23 26.81 29.23
C ILE A 206 -10.21 25.54 30.09
N ILE A 207 -9.52 24.49 29.63
CA ILE A 207 -9.37 23.22 30.39
C ILE A 207 -8.64 23.45 31.72
N ASN A 208 -7.60 24.27 31.75
CA ASN A 208 -6.85 24.55 32.98
C ASN A 208 -7.66 25.44 33.96
N GLY A 209 -8.46 26.38 33.47
CA GLY A 209 -9.43 27.12 34.27
C GLY A 209 -10.47 26.18 34.90
N TYR A 210 -11.06 25.30 34.09
CA TYR A 210 -12.03 24.31 34.55
C TYR A 210 -11.45 23.33 35.58
N LYS A 211 -10.21 22.85 35.38
CA LYS A 211 -9.48 22.03 36.37
C LYS A 211 -9.28 22.72 37.72
N ARG A 212 -8.96 24.03 37.72
CA ARG A 212 -8.81 24.82 38.96
C ARG A 212 -10.13 24.95 39.72
N VAL A 213 -11.23 25.21 39.02
CA VAL A 213 -12.58 25.28 39.62
C VAL A 213 -13.02 23.91 40.15
N LEU A 214 -12.74 22.83 39.42
CA LEU A 214 -12.99 21.47 39.89
C LEU A 214 -12.21 21.15 41.18
N ALA A 215 -10.90 21.43 41.23
CA ALA A 215 -10.07 21.18 42.41
C ALA A 215 -10.64 21.88 43.66
N LEU A 216 -10.93 23.18 43.56
CA LEU A 216 -11.56 23.94 44.64
C LEU A 216 -12.90 23.34 45.09
N SER A 217 -13.71 22.83 44.17
CA SER A 217 -14.99 22.19 44.52
C SER A 217 -14.86 20.81 45.15
N VAL A 218 -13.77 20.09 44.89
CA VAL A 218 -13.43 18.84 45.59
C VAL A 218 -12.96 19.17 47.01
N GLU A 219 -12.08 20.15 47.16
CA GLU A 219 -11.53 20.61 48.45
C GLU A 219 -12.59 21.25 49.39
N THR A 220 -13.58 21.95 48.83
CA THR A 220 -14.64 22.65 49.60
C THR A 220 -15.97 21.88 49.66
N GLU A 221 -15.99 20.63 49.20
CA GLU A 221 -17.15 19.73 49.06
C GLU A 221 -18.34 20.24 48.21
N TYR A 222 -18.37 21.51 47.83
CA TYR A 222 -19.45 22.18 47.10
C TYR A 222 -19.81 21.47 45.79
N THR A 223 -21.10 21.21 45.55
CA THR A 223 -21.58 20.50 44.36
C THR A 223 -21.97 21.47 43.24
N PHE A 224 -21.69 21.07 42.00
CA PHE A 224 -22.25 21.68 40.80
C PHE A 224 -22.45 20.60 39.71
N PRO A 225 -23.37 20.78 38.74
CA PRO A 225 -23.80 19.69 37.83
C PRO A 225 -22.72 19.07 36.92
N LEU A 226 -21.57 19.73 36.81
CA LEU A 226 -20.39 19.23 36.08
C LEU A 226 -19.32 18.65 37.01
N ALA A 227 -19.30 19.04 38.30
CA ALA A 227 -18.44 18.44 39.33
C ALA A 227 -19.01 17.12 39.86
N GLU A 228 -20.33 16.96 39.92
CA GLU A 228 -20.99 15.71 40.34
C GLU A 228 -20.47 14.49 39.56
N LYS A 229 -20.28 14.65 38.24
CA LYS A 229 -19.70 13.61 37.37
C LYS A 229 -18.26 13.28 37.75
N VAL A 230 -17.45 14.28 38.09
CA VAL A 230 -16.04 14.10 38.48
C VAL A 230 -15.92 13.51 39.89
N LYS A 231 -16.79 13.93 40.82
CA LYS A 231 -16.88 13.37 42.18
C LYS A 231 -17.33 11.90 42.15
N ALA A 232 -18.27 11.53 41.29
CA ALA A 232 -18.63 10.13 41.06
C ALA A 232 -17.45 9.30 40.50
N PHE A 233 -16.70 9.85 39.54
CA PHE A 233 -15.48 9.21 39.02
C PHE A 233 -14.35 9.04 40.06
N LEU A 234 -14.29 9.94 41.06
CA LEU A 234 -13.32 9.87 42.16
C LEU A 234 -13.78 8.96 43.30
N ALA A 235 -15.08 8.79 43.50
CA ALA A 235 -15.66 7.85 44.46
C ALA A 235 -15.56 6.39 43.98
N ASP A 236 -15.95 6.13 42.73
CA ASP A 236 -16.00 4.78 42.13
C ASP A 236 -15.06 4.65 40.91
N PRO A 237 -13.72 4.63 41.11
CA PRO A 237 -12.76 4.54 40.01
C PRO A 237 -12.85 3.22 39.22
N SER A 238 -13.41 2.15 39.80
CA SER A 238 -13.60 0.85 39.14
C SER A 238 -14.77 0.83 38.15
N ALA A 239 -15.85 1.58 38.43
CA ALA A 239 -17.09 1.55 37.65
C ALA A 239 -16.90 2.00 36.19
N PHE A 240 -15.94 2.90 35.95
CA PHE A 240 -15.65 3.43 34.62
C PHE A 240 -14.43 2.79 33.93
N VAL A 241 -13.57 2.06 34.65
CA VAL A 241 -12.57 1.19 34.01
C VAL A 241 -13.27 0.04 33.27
N ALA A 242 -14.36 -0.49 33.82
CA ALA A 242 -15.23 -1.45 33.13
C ALA A 242 -15.98 -0.87 31.92
N ALA A 243 -16.01 0.46 31.75
CA ALA A 243 -16.69 1.16 30.66
C ALA A 243 -15.73 1.80 29.64
N ALA A 244 -14.42 1.60 29.78
CA ALA A 244 -13.39 2.13 28.88
C ALA A 244 -12.77 1.00 28.02
N PRO A 245 -13.38 0.70 26.87
CA PRO A 245 -12.63 0.99 25.64
C PRO A 245 -13.54 1.55 24.52
N ALA A 246 -13.88 2.85 24.59
CA ALA A 246 -14.73 3.50 23.57
C ALA A 246 -14.35 4.96 23.24
N ALA A 247 -13.11 5.41 23.51
CA ALA A 247 -12.67 6.79 23.27
C ALA A 247 -11.26 6.92 22.66
N ALA A 248 -10.68 5.82 22.14
CA ALA A 248 -9.34 5.78 21.54
C ALA A 248 -9.37 5.26 20.09
N ALA A 249 -10.20 5.89 19.24
CA ALA A 249 -10.44 5.43 17.86
C ALA A 249 -10.56 6.55 16.80
N THR A 250 -10.03 7.74 17.06
CA THR A 250 -9.70 8.74 16.02
C THR A 250 -8.31 9.32 16.36
N THR A 251 -7.20 8.89 15.76
CA THR A 251 -7.01 8.25 14.44
C THR A 251 -5.98 7.12 14.45
N ALA A 252 -6.36 5.88 14.11
CA ALA A 252 -5.46 4.85 13.52
C ALA A 252 -6.23 3.59 13.08
N ALA A 253 -6.03 3.17 11.83
CA ALA A 253 -6.26 1.81 11.30
C ALA A 253 -5.51 1.71 9.94
N PRO A 254 -5.08 0.52 9.46
CA PRO A 254 -5.40 -0.82 9.95
C PRO A 254 -4.17 -1.68 10.34
N ALA A 255 -4.42 -2.76 11.10
CA ALA A 255 -3.54 -3.92 11.20
C ALA A 255 -4.36 -5.22 11.23
N ALA A 256 -3.78 -6.32 10.75
CA ALA A 256 -4.50 -7.56 10.41
C ALA A 256 -4.97 -8.39 11.62
N ALA A 257 -5.96 -9.27 11.39
CA ALA A 257 -6.46 -10.22 12.37
C ALA A 257 -5.81 -11.62 12.23
N ALA A 258 -5.54 -12.27 13.36
CA ALA A 258 -5.29 -13.71 13.49
C ALA A 258 -5.83 -14.18 14.88
N PRO A 259 -6.28 -15.44 15.04
CA PRO A 259 -7.30 -15.77 16.04
C PRO A 259 -6.79 -16.32 17.39
N ALA A 260 -7.67 -16.26 18.39
CA ALA A 260 -7.54 -17.02 19.64
C ALA A 260 -8.32 -18.36 19.59
N LYS A 261 -7.95 -19.31 20.45
CA LYS A 261 -8.54 -20.66 20.53
C LYS A 261 -9.96 -20.66 21.13
N VAL A 262 -10.71 -21.72 20.85
CA VAL A 262 -11.98 -22.07 21.51
C VAL A 262 -11.87 -23.49 22.09
N GLU A 263 -12.21 -23.61 23.37
CA GLU A 263 -12.60 -24.81 24.14
C GLU A 263 -11.64 -26.01 24.26
N ALA A 264 -11.96 -26.83 25.26
CA ALA A 264 -11.22 -28.02 25.67
C ALA A 264 -12.20 -29.19 25.90
N LYS A 265 -11.68 -30.42 25.83
CA LYS A 265 -12.30 -31.62 26.42
C LYS A 265 -11.21 -32.56 26.92
N GLU A 266 -11.44 -33.16 28.08
CA GLU A 266 -10.78 -34.41 28.52
C GLU A 266 -11.11 -35.55 27.53
N GLU A 267 -10.38 -36.67 27.40
CA GLU A 267 -9.26 -37.31 28.13
C GLU A 267 -8.46 -38.16 27.08
N SER A 268 -7.33 -38.84 27.28
CA SER A 268 -6.49 -39.20 28.45
C SER A 268 -5.02 -39.43 28.00
N GLU A 269 -4.14 -39.93 28.90
CA GLU A 269 -2.91 -40.68 28.52
C GLU A 269 -3.28 -42.06 27.90
N GLU A 270 -2.44 -42.88 27.25
CA GLU A 270 -0.97 -43.01 27.05
C GLU A 270 -0.79 -43.70 25.64
N SER A 271 0.37 -44.02 25.02
CA SER A 271 1.79 -44.10 25.41
C SER A 271 2.78 -43.93 24.23
N ASP A 272 4.06 -44.19 24.52
CA ASP A 272 5.33 -44.10 23.77
C ASP A 272 5.56 -44.86 22.43
N GLU A 273 6.69 -44.46 21.81
CA GLU A 273 7.66 -45.19 20.95
C GLU A 273 7.44 -45.48 19.43
N ASP A 274 8.43 -44.95 18.68
CA ASP A 274 9.05 -45.38 17.41
C ASP A 274 8.36 -46.38 16.46
N MET A 275 7.98 -45.89 15.27
CA MET A 275 8.27 -46.54 13.97
C MET A 275 8.27 -45.48 12.85
N GLY A 276 9.45 -45.08 12.36
CA GLY A 276 9.57 -44.22 11.19
C GLY A 276 9.52 -44.97 9.85
N PHE A 277 8.79 -44.47 8.84
CA PHE A 277 9.03 -44.82 7.43
C PHE A 277 8.58 -43.70 6.48
N GLY A 278 9.30 -43.50 5.38
CA GLY A 278 8.97 -42.50 4.36
C GLY A 278 8.87 -43.13 2.96
N LEU A 279 7.75 -42.87 2.29
CA LEU A 279 7.47 -43.07 0.85
C LEU A 279 6.35 -42.06 0.53
N PHE A 280 6.30 -41.30 -0.57
CA PHE A 280 6.60 -41.59 -1.97
C PHE A 280 5.60 -42.54 -2.64
N ASP A 281 4.36 -42.03 -2.74
CA ASP A 281 3.48 -42.14 -3.92
C ASP A 281 2.92 -40.72 -4.18
#